data_AF-A0A948UBK4-F1
#
_entry.id   AF-A0A948UBK4-F1
#
_cell.length_a   1.000
_cell.length_b   1.000
_cell.length_c   1.000
_cell.angle_alpha   90.00
_cell.angle_beta   90.00
_cell.angle_gamma   90.00
#
_symmetry.space_group_name_H-M   'P 1'
#
loop_
_entity.id
_entity.type
_entity.pdbx_description
1 polymer ?
#
loop_
_entity_poly.entity_id
_entity_poly.type
_entity_poly.pdbx_seq_one_letter_code
_entity_poly.pdbx_strand_id
1 'polypeptide(L)'
;MSNPKAPSQPKGTSQIVRQFTVQADDDGVRLDRWFKRHLPQVGFATVSRWARTGQIRLDGKRADVADRIATGQVLRVPPGGDAAKGAQPKRELTEAQLEMADAMVIHRDRSAIVINKPPGLATQGGSGTFEHVDGLLDAYAPNGPRPRLVHRLDKDTSGVLLVAATPGSAAFFSRRFSGRSARKIYWALVVGVPSIDDGLIELPLSKQPGTGGEKMMVDESGAGQTARTRYRVLDRAGNSAAWVELQPLTGRTPQLRVHMAAIGFPSGGDGKYGGQAAFLSGTISRKMHLHARRLIIEHPDGVPLDVVAELPEHFANSMAQLGFDQADGEALPEAPAVPPREALKTAAKAHAKQYRKERRGERHKRTEGSAPTRKPTGQRAGKSVAKGVTGKPAAGKPGLGKAGIGKTGGRTAAPGKPAAPKAPPRKR
;
A
#
# COMPACT_ATOMS: atom_id res chain seq x y z
N MET A 1 37.46 -30.99 -49.93
CA MET A 1 36.02 -30.92 -50.30
C MET A 1 35.28 -30.23 -49.17
N SER A 2 35.03 -28.93 -49.34
CA SER A 2 34.35 -28.05 -48.40
C SER A 2 32.84 -28.25 -48.51
N ASN A 3 32.20 -28.61 -47.39
CA ASN A 3 30.75 -28.76 -47.31
C ASN A 3 30.09 -27.36 -47.28
N PRO A 4 29.16 -27.02 -48.20
CA PRO A 4 28.59 -25.68 -48.24
C PRO A 4 27.60 -25.47 -47.08
N LYS A 5 27.84 -24.39 -46.33
CA LYS A 5 26.98 -23.91 -45.25
C LYS A 5 25.66 -23.41 -45.85
N ALA A 6 24.55 -24.08 -45.53
CA ALA A 6 23.22 -23.63 -45.89
C ALA A 6 22.95 -22.20 -45.36
N PRO A 7 22.26 -21.34 -46.12
CA PRO A 7 22.01 -19.96 -45.71
C PRO A 7 21.08 -19.93 -44.49
N SER A 8 21.54 -19.29 -43.42
CA SER A 8 20.72 -19.00 -42.24
C SER A 8 19.59 -18.05 -42.62
N GLN A 9 18.35 -18.52 -42.48
CA GLN A 9 17.14 -17.70 -42.62
C GLN A 9 17.20 -16.48 -41.68
N PRO A 10 16.91 -15.26 -42.16
CA PRO A 10 16.89 -14.07 -41.31
C PRO A 10 15.75 -14.16 -40.29
N LYS A 11 16.09 -14.03 -39.00
CA LYS A 11 15.12 -13.91 -37.89
C LYS A 11 14.27 -12.64 -38.11
N GLY A 12 13.05 -12.82 -38.58
CA GLY A 12 12.13 -11.72 -38.88
C GLY A 12 11.74 -10.93 -37.64
N THR A 13 12.29 -9.72 -37.51
CA THR A 13 11.77 -8.69 -36.61
C THR A 13 10.52 -8.12 -37.28
N SER A 14 9.34 -8.17 -36.66
CA SER A 14 8.15 -7.58 -37.29
C SER A 14 8.37 -6.07 -37.46
N GLN A 15 8.31 -5.59 -38.70
CA GLN A 15 8.46 -4.16 -39.02
C GLN A 15 7.14 -3.37 -38.89
N ILE A 16 6.07 -4.03 -38.42
CA ILE A 16 4.71 -3.50 -38.46
C ILE A 16 4.29 -3.00 -37.08
N VAL A 17 3.67 -1.81 -37.06
CA VAL A 17 2.98 -1.29 -35.87
C VAL A 17 1.73 -2.11 -35.65
N ARG A 18 1.58 -2.70 -34.46
CA ARG A 18 0.42 -3.51 -34.09
C ARG A 18 -0.56 -2.67 -33.29
N GLN A 19 -1.86 -2.89 -33.48
CA GLN A 19 -2.92 -2.31 -32.66
C GLN A 19 -3.76 -3.43 -32.05
N PHE A 20 -4.07 -3.30 -30.76
CA PHE A 20 -4.88 -4.27 -30.03
C PHE A 20 -6.01 -3.53 -29.31
N THR A 21 -7.21 -4.07 -29.41
CA THR A 21 -8.34 -3.59 -28.59
C THR A 21 -8.38 -4.40 -27.29
N VAL A 22 -8.37 -3.70 -26.17
CA VAL A 22 -8.39 -4.30 -24.84
C VAL A 22 -9.73 -4.99 -24.60
N GLN A 23 -9.68 -6.28 -24.26
CA GLN A 23 -10.88 -7.11 -24.05
C GLN A 23 -11.42 -6.96 -22.62
N ALA A 24 -12.63 -7.48 -22.36
CA ALA A 24 -13.26 -7.47 -21.04
C ALA A 24 -12.39 -8.14 -19.95
N ASP A 25 -11.73 -9.24 -20.29
CA ASP A 25 -10.86 -10.00 -19.39
C ASP A 25 -9.55 -9.30 -19.00
N ASP A 26 -9.24 -8.19 -19.67
CA ASP A 26 -8.06 -7.37 -19.42
C ASP A 26 -8.41 -6.02 -18.78
N ASP A 27 -9.67 -5.80 -18.40
CA ASP A 27 -10.07 -4.56 -17.73
C ASP A 27 -9.31 -4.36 -16.42
N GLY A 28 -8.76 -3.16 -16.26
CA GLY A 28 -7.95 -2.78 -15.12
C GLY A 28 -6.61 -3.49 -15.03
N VAL A 29 -6.19 -4.31 -16.01
CA VAL A 29 -4.87 -4.97 -16.00
C VAL A 29 -3.77 -3.93 -16.23
N ARG A 30 -2.60 -4.11 -15.60
CA ARG A 30 -1.45 -3.24 -15.88
C ARG A 30 -0.89 -3.51 -17.27
N LEU A 31 -0.41 -2.48 -17.95
CA LEU A 31 0.12 -2.58 -19.31
C LEU A 31 1.23 -3.63 -19.44
N ASP A 32 2.20 -3.64 -18.52
CA ASP A 32 3.26 -4.65 -18.49
C ASP A 32 2.74 -6.09 -18.37
N ARG A 33 1.68 -6.31 -17.58
CA ARG A 33 1.03 -7.62 -17.42
C ARG A 33 0.23 -8.01 -18.66
N TRP A 34 -0.38 -7.04 -19.35
CA TRP A 34 -1.06 -7.28 -20.62
C TRP A 34 -0.06 -7.79 -21.67
N PHE A 35 1.11 -7.14 -21.80
CA PHE A 35 2.18 -7.63 -22.69
C PHE A 35 2.62 -9.04 -22.33
N LYS A 36 2.84 -9.33 -21.04
CA LYS A 36 3.20 -10.68 -20.59
C LYS A 36 2.16 -11.75 -20.97
N ARG A 37 0.87 -11.37 -21.02
CA ARG A 37 -0.25 -12.28 -21.33
C ARG A 37 -0.41 -12.50 -22.83
N HIS A 38 -0.36 -11.44 -23.63
CA HIS A 38 -0.72 -11.46 -25.05
C HIS A 38 0.47 -11.46 -26.00
N LEU A 39 1.62 -10.96 -25.56
CA LEU A 39 2.86 -10.89 -26.32
C LEU A 39 4.05 -11.38 -25.47
N PRO A 40 4.05 -12.65 -25.03
CA PRO A 40 5.07 -13.19 -24.11
C PRO A 40 6.51 -13.12 -24.66
N GLN A 41 6.68 -13.02 -25.98
CA GLN A 41 7.96 -12.78 -26.64
C GLN A 41 8.55 -11.39 -26.31
N VAL A 42 7.70 -10.41 -25.98
CA VAL A 42 8.12 -9.06 -25.62
C VAL A 42 8.45 -9.01 -24.12
N GLY A 43 9.74 -9.10 -23.80
CA GLY A 43 10.22 -9.01 -22.42
C GLY A 43 9.99 -7.63 -21.76
N PHE A 44 9.91 -7.61 -20.42
CA PHE A 44 9.67 -6.39 -19.62
C PHE A 44 10.63 -5.25 -19.97
N ALA A 45 11.93 -5.52 -20.13
CA ALA A 45 12.91 -4.50 -20.49
C ALA A 45 12.61 -3.81 -21.84
N THR A 46 12.02 -4.53 -22.80
CA THR A 46 11.59 -3.98 -24.09
C THR A 46 10.36 -3.10 -23.89
N VAL A 47 9.35 -3.57 -23.14
CA VAL A 47 8.16 -2.78 -22.81
C VAL A 47 8.54 -1.50 -22.07
N SER A 48 9.40 -1.57 -21.06
CA SER A 48 9.90 -0.41 -20.32
C SER A 48 10.65 0.58 -21.21
N ARG A 49 11.44 0.10 -22.17
CA ARG A 49 12.14 0.95 -23.14
C ARG A 49 11.15 1.66 -24.05
N TRP A 50 10.14 0.96 -24.57
CA TRP A 50 9.12 1.55 -25.42
C TRP A 50 8.22 2.55 -24.69
N ALA A 51 7.87 2.28 -23.44
CA ALA A 51 7.13 3.21 -22.59
C ALA A 51 7.96 4.50 -22.34
N ARG A 52 9.22 4.34 -21.90
CA ARG A 52 10.14 5.47 -21.64
C ARG A 52 10.41 6.33 -22.88
N THR A 53 10.46 5.72 -24.05
CA THR A 53 10.65 6.41 -25.34
C THR A 53 9.34 6.90 -25.97
N GLY A 54 8.19 6.67 -25.33
CA GLY A 54 6.88 7.10 -25.82
C GLY A 54 6.40 6.39 -27.09
N GLN A 55 6.89 5.19 -27.36
CA GLN A 55 6.55 4.40 -28.54
C GLN A 55 5.26 3.59 -28.35
N ILE A 56 4.98 3.12 -27.13
CA ILE A 56 3.67 2.54 -26.77
C ILE A 56 2.67 3.67 -26.53
N ARG A 57 1.45 3.49 -27.04
CA ARG A 57 0.34 4.42 -26.81
C ARG A 57 -0.97 3.71 -26.48
N LEU A 58 -1.76 4.29 -25.59
CA LEU A 58 -3.14 3.93 -25.30
C LEU A 58 -4.04 5.08 -25.78
N ASP A 59 -4.96 4.79 -26.69
CA ASP A 59 -5.84 5.80 -27.33
C ASP A 59 -5.06 7.03 -27.84
N GLY A 60 -3.88 6.79 -28.43
CA GLY A 60 -3.00 7.82 -28.95
C GLY A 60 -2.14 8.57 -27.91
N LYS A 61 -2.34 8.36 -26.61
CA LYS A 61 -1.55 8.98 -25.53
C LYS A 61 -0.38 8.10 -25.11
N ARG A 62 0.73 8.69 -24.66
CA ARG A 62 1.87 7.94 -24.10
C ARG A 62 1.39 7.15 -22.88
N ALA A 63 1.88 5.91 -22.74
CA ALA A 63 1.55 5.03 -21.62
C ALA A 63 2.82 4.60 -20.88
N ASP A 64 2.72 4.48 -19.56
CA ASP A 64 3.72 3.90 -18.67
C ASP A 64 3.47 2.39 -18.48
N VAL A 65 4.50 1.63 -18.16
CA VAL A 65 4.40 0.19 -17.86
C VAL A 65 3.45 -0.11 -16.70
N ALA A 66 3.30 0.82 -15.75
CA ALA A 66 2.44 0.65 -14.58
C ALA A 66 0.98 1.07 -14.82
N ASP A 67 0.66 1.69 -15.97
CA ASP A 67 -0.69 2.15 -16.29
C ASP A 67 -1.68 0.98 -16.36
N ARG A 68 -2.90 1.19 -15.87
CA ARG A 68 -4.00 0.23 -16.02
C ARG A 68 -4.79 0.53 -17.28
N ILE A 69 -5.04 -0.50 -18.07
CA ILE A 69 -5.83 -0.42 -19.29
C ILE A 69 -7.29 -0.72 -18.99
N ALA A 70 -8.20 -0.14 -19.77
CA ALA A 70 -9.64 -0.38 -19.67
C ALA A 70 -10.14 -1.08 -20.93
N THR A 71 -11.22 -1.86 -20.81
CA THR A 71 -11.86 -2.50 -21.96
C THR A 71 -12.24 -1.48 -23.03
N GLY A 72 -12.03 -1.83 -24.30
CA GLY A 72 -12.32 -0.99 -25.46
C GLY A 72 -11.20 0.00 -25.81
N GLN A 73 -10.19 0.20 -24.95
CA GLN A 73 -9.04 1.03 -25.30
C GLN A 73 -8.22 0.40 -26.43
N VAL A 74 -7.62 1.25 -27.26
CA VAL A 74 -6.74 0.83 -28.36
C VAL A 74 -5.27 0.99 -27.94
N LEU A 75 -4.60 -0.15 -27.78
CA LEU A 75 -3.19 -0.23 -27.49
C LEU A 75 -2.36 -0.32 -28.78
N ARG A 76 -1.57 0.72 -29.06
CA ARG A 76 -0.59 0.74 -30.16
C ARG A 76 0.76 0.25 -29.67
N VAL A 77 1.22 -0.85 -30.25
CA VAL A 77 2.52 -1.49 -29.97
C VAL A 77 3.48 -1.22 -31.13
N PRO A 78 4.69 -0.69 -30.86
CA PRO A 78 5.67 -0.43 -31.92
C PRO A 78 6.24 -1.73 -32.53
N PRO A 79 6.90 -1.63 -33.70
CA PRO A 79 7.60 -2.75 -34.33
C PRO A 79 8.68 -3.37 -33.43
N GLY A 80 8.91 -4.67 -33.63
CA GLY A 80 9.94 -5.45 -32.94
C GLY A 80 9.51 -6.07 -31.62
N GLY A 81 10.50 -6.47 -30.81
CA GLY A 81 10.24 -7.27 -29.60
C GLY A 81 9.90 -8.74 -29.88
N ASP A 82 10.00 -9.18 -31.13
CA ASP A 82 9.77 -10.58 -31.54
C ASP A 82 11.00 -11.46 -31.39
N ALA A 83 12.04 -10.97 -30.70
CA ALA A 83 13.17 -11.80 -30.32
C ALA A 83 12.63 -12.92 -29.44
N ALA A 84 12.44 -14.10 -30.03
CA ALA A 84 11.98 -15.30 -29.37
C ALA A 84 12.96 -15.66 -28.25
N LYS A 85 12.77 -15.10 -27.06
CA LYS A 85 12.95 -15.91 -25.87
C LYS A 85 11.84 -16.94 -25.98
N GLY A 86 12.18 -18.14 -26.45
CA GLY A 86 11.29 -19.28 -26.34
C GLY A 86 10.70 -19.27 -24.93
N ALA A 87 9.40 -19.52 -24.82
CA ALA A 87 8.74 -19.62 -23.52
C ALA A 87 9.66 -20.46 -22.63
N GLN A 88 10.17 -19.86 -21.55
CA GLN A 88 11.02 -20.60 -20.63
C GLN A 88 10.21 -21.83 -20.21
N PRO A 89 10.75 -23.05 -20.37
CA PRO A 89 10.00 -24.25 -20.03
C PRO A 89 9.48 -24.10 -18.60
N LYS A 90 8.20 -24.41 -18.41
CA LYS A 90 7.56 -24.35 -17.09
C LYS A 90 8.39 -25.26 -16.17
N ARG A 91 8.94 -24.71 -15.09
CA ARG A 91 9.70 -25.53 -14.14
C ARG A 91 8.76 -26.60 -13.60
N GLU A 92 9.06 -27.86 -13.88
CA GLU A 92 8.32 -28.97 -13.30
C GLU A 92 8.56 -29.00 -11.79
N LEU A 93 7.50 -29.22 -11.03
CA LEU A 93 7.59 -29.36 -9.59
C LEU A 93 8.05 -30.78 -9.27
N THR A 94 8.97 -30.89 -8.31
CA THR A 94 9.36 -32.21 -7.77
C THR A 94 8.20 -32.81 -6.96
N GLU A 95 8.22 -34.12 -6.75
CA GLU A 95 7.23 -34.81 -5.92
C GLU A 95 7.15 -34.19 -4.50
N ALA A 96 8.29 -33.95 -3.86
CA ALA A 96 8.35 -33.26 -2.58
C ALA A 96 7.73 -31.84 -2.60
N GLN A 97 7.81 -31.12 -3.72
CA GLN A 97 7.16 -29.80 -3.86
C GLN A 97 5.64 -29.92 -4.01
N LEU A 98 5.16 -30.98 -4.66
CA LEU A 98 3.73 -31.27 -4.76
C LEU A 98 3.17 -31.68 -3.40
N GLU A 99 3.85 -32.57 -2.68
CA GLU A 99 3.48 -32.98 -1.32
C GLU A 99 3.45 -31.79 -0.36
N MET A 100 4.49 -30.94 -0.40
CA MET A 100 4.52 -29.72 0.40
C MET A 100 3.35 -28.78 0.07
N ALA A 101 3.03 -28.61 -1.21
CA ALA A 101 1.92 -27.76 -1.64
C ALA A 101 0.59 -28.30 -1.13
N ASP A 102 0.36 -29.60 -1.26
CA ASP A 102 -0.86 -30.27 -0.80
C ASP A 102 -1.04 -30.20 0.71
N ALA A 103 0.02 -30.50 1.47
CA ALA A 103 0.03 -30.47 2.93
C ALA A 103 -0.28 -29.08 3.54
N MET A 104 -0.09 -28.01 2.78
CA MET A 104 -0.43 -26.65 3.24
C MET A 104 -1.90 -26.29 3.02
N VAL A 105 -2.66 -27.00 2.17
CA VAL A 105 -4.03 -26.60 1.82
C VAL A 105 -4.97 -26.82 3.01
N ILE A 106 -5.64 -25.74 3.45
CA ILE A 106 -6.66 -25.79 4.51
C ILE A 106 -8.09 -25.59 3.99
N HIS A 107 -8.23 -24.97 2.80
CA HIS A 107 -9.53 -24.82 2.13
C HIS A 107 -9.33 -24.75 0.62
N ARG A 108 -10.24 -25.36 -0.14
CA ARG A 108 -10.20 -25.31 -1.61
C ARG A 108 -11.61 -25.34 -2.20
N ASP A 109 -11.90 -24.37 -3.04
CA ASP A 109 -13.10 -24.32 -3.87
C ASP A 109 -12.79 -23.77 -5.28
N ARG A 110 -13.83 -23.45 -6.05
CA ARG A 110 -13.71 -22.96 -7.44
C ARG A 110 -13.03 -21.59 -7.57
N SER A 111 -13.06 -20.77 -6.53
CA SER A 111 -12.55 -19.39 -6.49
C SER A 111 -11.34 -19.22 -5.59
N ALA A 112 -11.26 -19.96 -4.48
CA ALA A 112 -10.27 -19.79 -3.43
C ALA A 112 -9.49 -21.09 -3.17
N ILE A 113 -8.17 -20.94 -3.02
CA ILE A 113 -7.28 -21.93 -2.41
C ILE A 113 -6.64 -21.22 -1.21
N VAL A 114 -6.91 -21.71 -0.01
CA VAL A 114 -6.34 -21.17 1.22
C VAL A 114 -5.30 -22.15 1.73
N ILE A 115 -4.11 -21.62 2.04
CA ILE A 115 -3.01 -22.41 2.56
C ILE A 115 -2.57 -21.91 3.94
N ASN A 116 -2.16 -22.83 4.81
CA ASN A 116 -1.39 -22.52 6.01
C ASN A 116 0.10 -22.46 5.64
N LYS A 117 0.60 -21.27 5.34
CA LYS A 117 1.99 -21.08 4.95
C LYS A 117 2.90 -21.35 6.16
N PRO A 118 3.89 -22.26 6.08
CA PRO A 118 4.83 -22.47 7.17
C PRO A 118 5.77 -21.26 7.34
N PRO A 119 6.34 -21.08 8.54
CA PRO A 119 7.40 -20.08 8.75
C PRO A 119 8.65 -20.46 7.93
N GLY A 120 9.35 -19.48 7.39
CA GLY A 120 10.58 -19.67 6.61
C GLY A 120 10.36 -19.82 5.10
N LEU A 121 9.13 -20.11 4.65
CA LEU A 121 8.77 -20.12 3.23
C LEU A 121 8.39 -18.71 2.76
N ALA A 122 9.08 -18.17 1.75
CA ALA A 122 8.74 -16.86 1.21
C ALA A 122 7.43 -16.91 0.39
N THR A 123 6.62 -15.85 0.45
CA THR A 123 5.40 -15.79 -0.38
C THR A 123 5.74 -15.65 -1.87
N GLN A 124 6.72 -14.80 -2.21
CA GLN A 124 7.17 -14.55 -3.57
C GLN A 124 8.69 -14.63 -3.62
N GLY A 125 9.22 -15.05 -4.77
CA GLY A 125 10.66 -15.08 -5.04
C GLY A 125 11.28 -13.70 -5.15
N GLY A 126 12.61 -13.68 -5.24
CA GLY A 126 13.44 -12.49 -5.34
C GLY A 126 14.90 -12.89 -5.48
N SER A 127 15.82 -11.92 -5.49
CA SER A 127 17.25 -12.20 -5.57
C SER A 127 17.68 -13.15 -4.44
N GLY A 128 18.15 -14.35 -4.79
CA GLY A 128 18.58 -15.38 -3.84
C GLY A 128 17.45 -16.16 -3.15
N THR A 129 16.18 -16.02 -3.56
CA THR A 129 15.05 -16.79 -3.01
C THR A 129 14.45 -17.69 -4.08
N PHE A 130 14.78 -18.98 -4.00
CA PHE A 130 14.39 -20.00 -4.99
C PHE A 130 13.21 -20.88 -4.56
N GLU A 131 12.94 -20.95 -3.27
CA GLU A 131 11.80 -21.65 -2.68
C GLU A 131 10.79 -20.64 -2.15
N HIS A 132 9.59 -20.65 -2.73
CA HIS A 132 8.53 -19.71 -2.40
C HIS A 132 7.17 -20.20 -2.86
N VAL A 133 6.11 -19.75 -2.18
CA VAL A 133 4.71 -20.12 -2.49
C VAL A 133 4.36 -19.83 -3.96
N ASP A 134 4.77 -18.68 -4.50
CA ASP A 134 4.49 -18.33 -5.91
C ASP A 134 4.99 -19.39 -6.91
N GLY A 135 6.08 -20.10 -6.57
CA GLY A 135 6.66 -21.16 -7.39
C GLY A 135 5.87 -22.45 -7.30
N LEU A 136 5.25 -22.71 -6.14
CA LEU A 136 4.42 -23.88 -5.87
C LEU A 136 3.00 -23.77 -6.43
N LEU A 137 2.56 -22.59 -6.89
CA LEU A 137 1.18 -22.39 -7.37
C LEU A 137 0.79 -23.29 -8.54
N ASP A 138 1.78 -23.78 -9.30
CA ASP A 138 1.52 -24.73 -10.39
C ASP A 138 0.96 -26.07 -9.90
N ALA A 139 1.23 -26.45 -8.64
CA ALA A 139 0.68 -27.65 -8.02
C ALA A 139 -0.86 -27.62 -7.98
N TYR A 140 -1.47 -26.44 -7.85
CA TYR A 140 -2.92 -26.32 -7.71
C TYR A 140 -3.66 -26.19 -9.05
N ALA A 141 -2.95 -26.13 -10.18
CA ALA A 141 -3.55 -26.07 -11.51
C ALA A 141 -2.71 -26.84 -12.54
N PRO A 142 -2.65 -28.19 -12.43
CA PRO A 142 -1.94 -29.01 -13.40
C PRO A 142 -2.51 -28.83 -14.83
N ASN A 143 -3.85 -28.74 -14.94
CA ASN A 143 -4.58 -28.68 -16.21
C ASN A 143 -5.41 -27.38 -16.40
N GLY A 144 -5.17 -26.37 -15.56
CA GLY A 144 -6.01 -25.17 -15.47
C GLY A 144 -5.21 -23.85 -15.51
N PRO A 145 -5.90 -22.70 -15.46
CA PRO A 145 -5.23 -21.41 -15.35
C PRO A 145 -4.44 -21.35 -14.04
N ARG A 146 -3.17 -20.91 -14.10
CA ARG A 146 -2.32 -20.76 -12.92
C ARG A 146 -2.99 -19.84 -11.88
N PRO A 147 -3.12 -20.27 -10.62
CA PRO A 147 -3.61 -19.45 -9.52
C PRO A 147 -2.76 -18.20 -9.30
N ARG A 148 -3.31 -17.23 -8.57
CA ARG A 148 -2.67 -15.92 -8.36
C ARG A 148 -2.67 -15.53 -6.89
N LEU A 149 -1.52 -15.05 -6.42
CA LEU A 149 -1.40 -14.38 -5.13
C LEU A 149 -2.18 -13.05 -5.16
N VAL A 150 -3.02 -12.84 -4.16
CA VAL A 150 -3.81 -11.59 -3.97
C VAL A 150 -3.38 -10.80 -2.74
N HIS A 151 -2.60 -11.42 -1.85
CA HIS A 151 -1.91 -10.78 -0.74
C HIS A 151 -0.62 -11.54 -0.43
N ARG A 152 0.12 -11.11 0.60
CA ARG A 152 1.40 -11.72 0.99
C ARG A 152 1.62 -11.72 2.49
N LEU A 153 2.37 -12.72 2.94
CA LEU A 153 2.99 -12.78 4.26
C LEU A 153 4.51 -12.62 4.14
N ASP A 154 5.15 -12.17 5.21
CA ASP A 154 6.61 -12.23 5.32
C ASP A 154 7.11 -13.67 5.24
N LYS A 155 8.39 -13.86 4.94
CA LYS A 155 9.03 -15.17 4.89
C LYS A 155 8.81 -15.96 6.19
N ASP A 156 9.09 -15.33 7.33
CA ASP A 156 9.04 -16.00 8.63
C ASP A 156 7.66 -15.94 9.31
N THR A 157 6.72 -15.14 8.78
CA THR A 157 5.33 -15.14 9.25
C THR A 157 4.60 -16.36 8.71
N SER A 158 3.95 -17.12 9.59
CA SER A 158 3.17 -18.30 9.22
C SER A 158 1.68 -18.00 9.11
N GLY A 159 0.87 -18.96 8.65
CA GLY A 159 -0.59 -18.90 8.73
C GLY A 159 -1.30 -18.67 7.40
N VAL A 160 -2.54 -18.21 7.50
CA VAL A 160 -3.50 -18.10 6.39
C VAL A 160 -2.97 -17.22 5.25
N LEU A 161 -2.82 -17.84 4.07
CA LEU A 161 -2.55 -17.18 2.81
C LEU A 161 -3.62 -17.60 1.79
N LEU A 162 -4.31 -16.61 1.21
CA LEU A 162 -5.36 -16.80 0.22
C LEU A 162 -4.76 -16.66 -1.17
N VAL A 163 -4.97 -17.69 -1.98
CA VAL A 163 -4.62 -17.75 -3.40
C VAL A 163 -5.92 -17.79 -4.19
N ALA A 164 -6.03 -16.94 -5.20
CA ALA A 164 -7.18 -16.95 -6.10
C ALA A 164 -7.00 -18.04 -7.16
N ALA A 165 -7.97 -18.93 -7.29
CA ALA A 165 -7.93 -20.06 -8.22
C ALA A 165 -8.06 -19.63 -9.69
N THR A 166 -8.72 -18.49 -9.95
CA THR A 166 -9.04 -18.00 -11.30
C THR A 166 -8.69 -16.52 -11.49
N PRO A 167 -8.55 -16.01 -12.73
CA PRO A 167 -8.35 -14.58 -12.96
C PRO A 167 -9.49 -13.70 -12.40
N GLY A 168 -10.74 -14.14 -12.52
CA GLY A 168 -11.91 -13.42 -12.01
C GLY A 168 -11.91 -13.33 -10.47
N SER A 169 -11.66 -14.45 -9.79
CA SER A 169 -11.51 -14.48 -8.32
C SER A 169 -10.31 -13.64 -7.86
N ALA A 170 -9.21 -13.59 -8.64
CA ALA A 170 -8.06 -12.77 -8.32
C ALA A 170 -8.40 -11.28 -8.30
N ALA A 171 -9.15 -10.80 -9.29
CA ALA A 171 -9.65 -9.43 -9.32
C ALA A 171 -10.61 -9.14 -8.15
N PHE A 172 -11.50 -10.10 -7.85
CA PHE A 172 -12.45 -10.00 -6.74
C PHE A 172 -11.74 -9.85 -5.39
N PHE A 173 -10.89 -10.81 -5.00
CA PHE A 173 -10.20 -10.76 -3.70
C PHE A 173 -9.21 -9.60 -3.61
N SER A 174 -8.50 -9.26 -4.69
CA SER A 174 -7.60 -8.09 -4.71
C SER A 174 -8.32 -6.78 -4.36
N ARG A 175 -9.57 -6.61 -4.80
CA ARG A 175 -10.40 -5.45 -4.43
C ARG A 175 -10.76 -5.46 -2.95
N ARG A 176 -10.96 -6.63 -2.32
CA ARG A 176 -11.29 -6.74 -0.90
C ARG A 176 -10.10 -6.50 0.02
N PHE A 177 -8.90 -6.93 -0.38
CA PHE A 177 -7.67 -6.56 0.32
C PHE A 177 -7.35 -5.07 0.18
N SER A 178 -7.38 -4.53 -1.04
CA SER A 178 -7.09 -3.10 -1.26
C SER A 178 -8.16 -2.17 -0.67
N GLY A 179 -9.43 -2.60 -0.71
CA GLY A 179 -10.57 -1.92 -0.09
C GLY A 179 -10.65 -2.10 1.43
N ARG A 180 -9.76 -2.90 2.03
CA ARG A 180 -9.66 -3.14 3.49
C ARG A 180 -10.91 -3.76 4.12
N SER A 181 -11.74 -4.44 3.33
CA SER A 181 -12.90 -5.17 3.84
C SER A 181 -12.55 -6.56 4.37
N ALA A 182 -11.38 -7.10 3.99
CA ALA A 182 -10.87 -8.35 4.55
C ALA A 182 -10.40 -8.15 6.01
N ARG A 183 -11.06 -8.83 6.95
CA ARG A 183 -10.62 -8.90 8.35
C ARG A 183 -9.51 -9.92 8.45
N LYS A 184 -8.37 -9.50 8.98
CA LYS A 184 -7.18 -10.35 9.16
C LYS A 184 -6.85 -10.33 10.63
N ILE A 185 -6.79 -11.50 11.24
CA ILE A 185 -6.45 -11.68 12.65
C ILE A 185 -5.13 -12.42 12.70
N TYR A 186 -4.18 -11.83 13.42
CA TYR A 186 -2.89 -12.42 13.67
C TYR A 186 -2.74 -12.67 15.16
N TRP A 187 -2.07 -13.75 15.51
CA TRP A 187 -1.56 -13.96 16.86
C TRP A 187 -0.06 -13.72 16.88
N ALA A 188 0.40 -13.08 17.94
CA ALA A 188 1.80 -12.85 18.22
C ALA A 188 2.10 -13.21 19.67
N LEU A 189 3.22 -13.89 19.89
CA LEU A 189 3.87 -13.90 21.20
C LEU A 189 4.85 -12.74 21.20
N VAL A 190 4.73 -11.81 22.16
CA VAL A 190 5.62 -10.65 22.26
C VAL A 190 6.45 -10.72 23.53
N VAL A 191 7.64 -10.10 23.49
CA VAL A 191 8.50 -9.95 24.66
C VAL A 191 8.04 -8.74 25.48
N GLY A 192 7.88 -8.92 26.79
CA GLY A 192 7.27 -7.97 27.70
C GLY A 192 5.74 -7.97 27.63
N VAL A 193 5.12 -7.05 28.36
CA VAL A 193 3.66 -6.92 28.46
C VAL A 193 3.25 -5.47 28.19
N PRO A 194 2.47 -5.20 27.12
CA PRO A 194 1.88 -3.89 26.90
C PRO A 194 1.04 -3.45 28.10
N SER A 195 1.18 -2.18 28.52
CA SER A 195 0.39 -1.62 29.62
C SER A 195 -1.07 -1.34 29.24
N ILE A 196 -1.36 -1.25 27.94
CA ILE A 196 -2.70 -1.05 27.39
C ILE A 196 -3.17 -2.38 26.80
N ASP A 197 -4.32 -2.88 27.29
CA ASP A 197 -4.84 -4.19 26.89
C ASP A 197 -5.54 -4.20 25.52
N ASP A 198 -6.13 -3.08 25.09
CA ASP A 198 -6.71 -2.90 23.76
C ASP A 198 -6.30 -1.52 23.24
N GLY A 199 -5.56 -1.50 22.14
CA GLY A 199 -4.95 -0.28 21.64
C GLY A 199 -4.91 -0.20 20.12
N LEU A 200 -4.71 1.02 19.63
CA LEU A 200 -4.52 1.32 18.22
C LEU A 200 -3.14 1.94 18.00
N ILE A 201 -2.33 1.31 17.16
CA ILE A 201 -1.01 1.80 16.75
C ILE A 201 -1.17 2.52 15.41
N GLU A 202 -0.94 3.83 15.38
CA GLU A 202 -1.05 4.69 14.18
C GLU A 202 0.30 5.29 13.80
N LEU A 203 1.29 4.43 13.55
CA LEU A 203 2.65 4.85 13.19
C LEU A 203 2.87 4.66 11.68
N PRO A 204 3.05 5.73 10.88
CA PRO A 204 3.33 5.61 9.45
C PRO A 204 4.68 4.95 9.20
N LEU A 205 4.83 4.27 8.05
CA LEU A 205 6.03 3.49 7.72
C LEU A 205 6.72 4.01 6.46
N SER A 206 8.04 4.10 6.52
CA SER A 206 8.91 4.41 5.37
C SER A 206 10.05 3.40 5.25
N LYS A 207 10.70 3.37 4.09
CA LYS A 207 11.92 2.56 3.91
C LYS A 207 13.07 3.27 4.60
N GLN A 208 13.90 2.52 5.31
CA GLN A 208 15.12 3.05 5.90
C GLN A 208 16.08 3.56 4.80
N PRO A 209 16.61 4.78 4.89
CA PRO A 209 17.61 5.29 3.95
C PRO A 209 18.94 4.53 4.08
N GLY A 210 19.68 4.37 2.96
CA GLY A 210 21.06 3.86 2.96
C GLY A 210 21.23 2.42 2.44
N THR A 211 22.44 1.88 2.60
CA THR A 211 22.89 0.56 2.09
C THR A 211 22.39 -0.63 2.90
N GLY A 212 21.65 -0.40 3.99
CA GLY A 212 21.15 -1.40 4.95
C GLY A 212 19.95 -2.25 4.51
N GLY A 213 19.57 -2.24 3.23
CA GLY A 213 18.55 -3.10 2.66
C GLY A 213 17.10 -2.67 2.94
N GLU A 214 16.15 -3.44 2.40
CA GLU A 214 14.69 -3.19 2.35
C GLU A 214 13.96 -3.13 3.71
N LYS A 215 14.66 -2.76 4.80
CA LYS A 215 14.08 -2.63 6.13
C LYS A 215 13.13 -1.42 6.17
N MET A 216 11.97 -1.62 6.77
CA MET A 216 11.01 -0.56 7.02
C MET A 216 11.23 0.02 8.42
N MET A 217 10.95 1.29 8.62
CA MET A 217 10.98 1.94 9.92
C MET A 217 9.75 2.81 10.10
N VAL A 218 9.49 3.21 11.35
CA VAL A 218 8.52 4.27 11.62
C VAL A 218 9.04 5.55 10.97
N ASP A 219 8.16 6.22 10.24
CA ASP A 219 8.47 7.48 9.62
C ASP A 219 8.14 8.64 10.56
N GLU A 220 9.17 9.37 10.97
CA GLU A 220 9.02 10.59 11.78
C GLU A 220 8.97 11.85 10.91
N SER A 221 9.26 11.73 9.60
CA SER A 221 9.36 12.87 8.68
C SER A 221 8.00 13.37 8.17
N GLY A 222 6.94 12.57 8.32
CA GLY A 222 5.59 12.86 7.80
C GLY A 222 5.37 12.45 6.34
N ALA A 223 6.36 11.88 5.67
CA ALA A 223 6.27 11.39 4.29
C ALA A 223 5.91 9.89 4.19
N GLY A 224 5.85 9.20 5.33
CA GLY A 224 5.60 7.77 5.45
C GLY A 224 4.20 7.36 5.01
N GLN A 225 4.07 6.09 4.64
CA GLN A 225 2.79 5.53 4.27
C GLN A 225 1.98 5.24 5.54
N THR A 226 0.74 5.73 5.59
CA THR A 226 -0.17 5.44 6.70
C THR A 226 -0.25 3.93 6.98
N ALA A 227 -0.04 3.58 8.24
CA ALA A 227 -0.16 2.23 8.76
C ALA A 227 -0.90 2.24 10.11
N ARG A 228 -1.87 1.34 10.27
CA ARG A 228 -2.76 1.26 11.44
C ARG A 228 -2.97 -0.19 11.84
N THR A 229 -2.72 -0.51 13.10
CA THR A 229 -2.89 -1.86 13.67
C THR A 229 -3.63 -1.75 14.99
N ARG A 230 -4.79 -2.39 15.12
CA ARG A 230 -5.40 -2.62 16.45
C ARG A 230 -4.73 -3.83 17.06
N TYR A 231 -4.48 -3.80 18.37
CA TYR A 231 -4.00 -4.95 19.11
C TYR A 231 -4.82 -5.15 20.38
N ARG A 232 -4.89 -6.40 20.82
CA ARG A 232 -5.50 -6.79 22.10
C ARG A 232 -4.60 -7.81 22.80
N VAL A 233 -4.27 -7.57 24.06
CA VAL A 233 -3.60 -8.56 24.92
C VAL A 233 -4.64 -9.62 25.29
N LEU A 234 -4.36 -10.88 24.94
CA LEU A 234 -5.22 -12.01 25.23
C LEU A 234 -4.85 -12.65 26.56
N ASP A 235 -3.55 -12.86 26.78
CA ASP A 235 -3.04 -13.41 28.05
C ASP A 235 -1.57 -13.00 28.29
N ARG A 236 -1.07 -13.21 29.50
CA ARG A 236 0.23 -12.73 30.00
C ARG A 236 0.97 -13.83 30.75
N ALA A 237 2.25 -14.01 30.43
CA ALA A 237 3.16 -14.88 31.19
C ALA A 237 4.05 -14.02 32.12
N GLY A 238 3.49 -13.70 33.28
CA GLY A 238 4.09 -12.74 34.21
C GLY A 238 4.35 -11.40 33.52
N ASN A 239 5.56 -10.84 33.72
CA ASN A 239 6.01 -9.61 33.05
C ASN A 239 6.93 -9.88 31.85
N SER A 240 7.13 -11.16 31.50
CA SER A 240 8.16 -11.57 30.55
C SER A 240 7.66 -11.65 29.11
N ALA A 241 6.39 -12.03 28.93
CA ALA A 241 5.78 -12.19 27.62
C ALA A 241 4.26 -11.99 27.68
N ALA A 242 3.69 -11.63 26.53
CA ALA A 242 2.24 -11.55 26.35
C ALA A 242 1.84 -12.21 25.03
N TRP A 243 0.68 -12.85 25.03
CA TRP A 243 0.00 -13.27 23.82
C TRP A 243 -0.93 -12.15 23.36
N VAL A 244 -0.75 -11.72 22.11
CA VAL A 244 -1.41 -10.54 21.55
C VAL A 244 -2.11 -10.90 20.25
N GLU A 245 -3.37 -10.51 20.14
CA GLU A 245 -4.11 -10.45 18.89
C GLU A 245 -3.77 -9.15 18.15
N LEU A 246 -3.49 -9.23 16.85
CA LEU A 246 -3.21 -8.08 15.99
C LEU A 246 -4.16 -8.07 14.79
N GLN A 247 -4.81 -6.92 14.57
CA GLN A 247 -5.68 -6.67 13.43
C GLN A 247 -5.16 -5.50 12.58
N PRO A 248 -4.43 -5.78 11.48
CA PRO A 248 -3.95 -4.73 10.59
C PRO A 248 -5.10 -4.14 9.75
N LEU A 249 -5.39 -2.85 10.00
CA LEU A 249 -6.35 -2.04 9.24
C LEU A 249 -5.76 -1.53 7.91
N THR A 250 -4.45 -1.65 7.75
CA THR A 250 -3.68 -1.37 6.54
C THR A 250 -2.76 -2.54 6.21
N GLY A 251 -2.32 -2.69 4.97
CA GLY A 251 -1.50 -3.83 4.52
C GLY A 251 -0.07 -3.46 4.16
N ARG A 252 0.66 -2.70 4.99
CA ARG A 252 2.08 -2.40 4.72
C ARG A 252 2.91 -3.60 5.17
N THR A 253 3.94 -3.96 4.41
CA THR A 253 4.83 -5.06 4.81
C THR A 253 6.18 -4.49 5.20
N PRO A 254 6.76 -4.82 6.36
CA PRO A 254 6.29 -5.73 7.42
C PRO A 254 5.67 -4.97 8.62
N GLN A 255 4.44 -4.50 8.49
CA GLN A 255 3.81 -3.55 9.43
C GLN A 255 3.73 -4.02 10.88
N LEU A 256 3.19 -5.22 11.12
CA LEU A 256 2.93 -5.72 12.47
C LEU A 256 4.21 -5.79 13.30
N ARG A 257 5.28 -6.29 12.69
CA ARG A 257 6.61 -6.41 13.29
C ARG A 257 7.20 -5.06 13.67
N VAL A 258 7.12 -4.08 12.76
CA VAL A 258 7.60 -2.72 13.03
C VAL A 258 6.76 -2.05 14.11
N HIS A 259 5.43 -2.18 14.07
CA HIS A 259 4.53 -1.59 15.06
C HIS A 259 4.77 -2.13 16.46
N MET A 260 4.85 -3.46 16.62
CA MET A 260 5.09 -4.08 17.92
C MET A 260 6.48 -3.72 18.49
N ALA A 261 7.52 -3.72 17.65
CA ALA A 261 8.83 -3.25 18.08
C ALA A 261 8.83 -1.75 18.44
N ALA A 262 8.10 -0.91 17.71
CA ALA A 262 8.06 0.53 17.94
C ALA A 262 7.37 0.91 19.27
N ILE A 263 6.42 0.10 19.74
CA ILE A 263 5.81 0.29 21.06
C ILE A 263 6.58 -0.42 22.19
N GLY A 264 7.74 -1.01 21.91
CA GLY A 264 8.64 -1.62 22.90
C GLY A 264 8.42 -3.11 23.15
N PHE A 265 7.48 -3.75 22.45
CA PHE A 265 7.10 -5.15 22.68
C PHE A 265 7.26 -5.99 21.40
N PRO A 266 8.50 -6.26 20.95
CA PRO A 266 8.73 -6.95 19.68
C PRO A 266 8.19 -8.38 19.70
N SER A 267 7.80 -8.89 18.52
CA SER A 267 7.43 -10.30 18.36
C SER A 267 8.59 -11.23 18.69
N GLY A 268 8.30 -12.32 19.40
CA GLY A 268 9.26 -13.36 19.77
C GLY A 268 9.97 -13.92 18.54
N GLY A 269 11.30 -14.00 18.58
CA GLY A 269 12.14 -14.46 17.47
C GLY A 269 12.37 -13.42 16.35
N ASP A 270 11.86 -12.20 16.47
CA ASP A 270 12.10 -11.14 15.49
C ASP A 270 13.44 -10.41 15.69
N GLY A 271 14.54 -11.11 15.38
CA GLY A 271 15.88 -10.53 15.45
C GLY A 271 16.09 -9.32 14.51
N LYS A 272 15.26 -9.14 13.49
CA LYS A 272 15.39 -8.01 12.54
C LYS A 272 14.91 -6.69 13.16
N TYR A 273 13.79 -6.70 13.87
CA TYR A 273 13.18 -5.48 14.43
C TYR A 273 13.40 -5.33 15.94
N GLY A 274 13.37 -6.41 16.71
CA GLY A 274 13.59 -6.36 18.16
C GLY A 274 15.02 -6.71 18.59
N GLY A 275 15.90 -7.10 17.68
CA GLY A 275 17.29 -7.43 18.00
C GLY A 275 17.40 -8.54 19.06
N GLN A 276 18.31 -8.39 20.02
CA GLN A 276 18.46 -9.36 21.12
C GLN A 276 17.24 -9.37 22.07
N ALA A 277 16.52 -8.24 22.19
CA ALA A 277 15.35 -8.13 23.04
C ALA A 277 14.13 -8.92 22.50
N ALA A 278 14.17 -9.39 21.25
CA ALA A 278 13.11 -10.22 20.68
C ALA A 278 13.17 -11.69 21.11
N PHE A 279 14.18 -12.10 21.89
CA PHE A 279 14.36 -13.51 22.27
C PHE A 279 14.05 -13.70 23.75
N LEU A 280 13.01 -14.48 24.03
CA LEU A 280 12.70 -14.96 25.37
C LEU A 280 13.81 -15.91 25.85
N SER A 281 14.06 -15.92 27.15
CA SER A 281 15.00 -16.86 27.77
C SER A 281 14.39 -18.26 27.91
N GLY A 282 15.22 -19.24 28.27
CA GLY A 282 14.77 -20.62 28.50
C GLY A 282 14.61 -21.44 27.21
N THR A 283 13.61 -22.32 27.20
CA THR A 283 13.35 -23.31 26.13
C THR A 283 12.46 -22.81 25.01
N ILE A 284 12.04 -21.53 25.06
CA ILE A 284 11.18 -20.92 24.05
C ILE A 284 11.92 -20.83 22.71
N SER A 285 11.24 -21.18 21.63
CA SER A 285 11.82 -21.20 20.29
C SER A 285 12.35 -19.82 19.87
N ARG A 286 13.45 -19.80 19.12
CA ARG A 286 13.99 -18.56 18.51
C ARG A 286 13.37 -18.24 17.14
N LYS A 287 12.47 -19.08 16.63
CA LYS A 287 11.72 -18.83 15.39
C LYS A 287 10.70 -17.70 15.61
N MET A 288 10.22 -17.09 14.52
CA MET A 288 9.23 -16.01 14.56
C MET A 288 7.89 -16.47 15.17
N HIS A 289 7.40 -15.74 16.17
CA HIS A 289 6.08 -15.95 16.79
C HIS A 289 5.10 -14.90 16.30
N LEU A 290 4.85 -14.93 14.99
CA LEU A 290 3.80 -14.14 14.33
C LEU A 290 3.08 -15.04 13.33
N HIS A 291 1.78 -15.19 13.52
CA HIS A 291 0.95 -16.14 12.79
C HIS A 291 -0.34 -15.47 12.31
N ALA A 292 -0.63 -15.55 11.02
CA ALA A 292 -1.91 -15.15 10.44
C ALA A 292 -2.97 -16.20 10.79
N ARG A 293 -3.60 -16.07 11.97
CA ARG A 293 -4.52 -17.07 12.53
C ARG A 293 -5.80 -17.22 11.75
N ARG A 294 -6.47 -16.11 11.38
CA ARG A 294 -7.80 -16.15 10.77
C ARG A 294 -7.98 -15.08 9.71
N LEU A 295 -8.64 -15.44 8.62
CA LEU A 295 -9.04 -14.54 7.55
C LEU A 295 -10.55 -14.64 7.35
N ILE A 296 -11.22 -13.49 7.44
CA ILE A 296 -12.63 -13.36 7.08
C ILE A 296 -12.72 -12.40 5.91
N ILE A 297 -13.26 -12.87 4.80
CA ILE A 297 -13.33 -12.10 3.56
C ILE A 297 -14.61 -12.47 2.81
N GLU A 298 -15.25 -11.49 2.19
CA GLU A 298 -16.35 -11.78 1.25
C GLU A 298 -15.87 -12.78 0.18
N HIS A 299 -16.75 -13.68 -0.22
CA HIS A 299 -16.49 -14.68 -1.26
C HIS A 299 -17.39 -14.44 -2.49
N PRO A 300 -16.97 -14.81 -3.71
CA PRO A 300 -17.78 -14.61 -4.92
C PRO A 300 -19.14 -15.29 -4.93
N ASP A 301 -19.37 -16.33 -4.12
CA ASP A 301 -20.68 -17.01 -3.99
C ASP A 301 -21.65 -16.30 -3.04
N GLY A 302 -21.21 -15.23 -2.37
CA GLY A 302 -22.02 -14.44 -1.44
C GLY A 302 -21.90 -14.84 0.03
N VAL A 303 -21.31 -16.01 0.36
CA VAL A 303 -21.10 -16.45 1.74
C VAL A 303 -19.68 -16.05 2.16
N PRO A 304 -19.47 -15.29 3.25
CA PRO A 304 -18.11 -14.93 3.67
C PRO A 304 -17.24 -16.17 3.89
N LEU A 305 -16.04 -16.16 3.30
CA LEU A 305 -15.01 -17.16 3.56
C LEU A 305 -14.36 -16.82 4.90
N ASP A 306 -14.53 -17.72 5.87
CA ASP A 306 -13.97 -17.63 7.22
C ASP A 306 -13.09 -18.86 7.47
N VAL A 307 -11.78 -18.62 7.51
CA VAL A 307 -10.78 -19.70 7.54
C VAL A 307 -9.77 -19.45 8.64
N VAL A 308 -9.42 -20.52 9.34
CA VAL A 308 -8.49 -20.53 10.47
C VAL A 308 -7.32 -21.45 10.13
N ALA A 309 -6.09 -20.99 10.38
CA ALA A 309 -4.88 -21.79 10.23
C ALA A 309 -4.37 -22.23 11.60
N GLU A 310 -4.01 -23.51 11.75
CA GLU A 310 -3.36 -24.03 12.96
C GLU A 310 -1.98 -23.41 13.17
N LEU A 311 -1.61 -23.23 14.44
CA LEU A 311 -0.29 -22.73 14.82
C LEU A 311 0.80 -23.69 14.33
N PRO A 312 1.93 -23.18 13.82
CA PRO A 312 3.09 -24.03 13.58
C PRO A 312 3.61 -24.59 14.90
N GLU A 313 4.20 -25.79 14.84
CA GLU A 313 4.69 -26.56 15.99
C GLU A 313 5.49 -25.71 16.99
N HIS A 314 6.44 -24.89 16.51
CA HIS A 314 7.27 -24.07 17.41
C HIS A 314 6.48 -23.02 18.17
N PHE A 315 5.41 -22.50 17.59
CA PHE A 315 4.56 -21.50 18.24
C PHE A 315 3.61 -22.21 19.21
N ALA A 316 2.97 -23.31 18.79
CA ALA A 316 2.11 -24.12 19.66
C ALA A 316 2.87 -24.59 20.93
N ASN A 317 4.11 -25.07 20.78
CA ASN A 317 4.94 -25.49 21.91
C ASN A 317 5.27 -24.32 22.85
N SER A 318 5.58 -23.14 22.33
CA SER A 318 5.82 -21.95 23.14
C SER A 318 4.56 -21.50 23.90
N MET A 319 3.38 -21.58 23.27
CA MET A 319 2.10 -21.28 23.93
C MET A 319 1.86 -22.22 25.11
N ALA A 320 2.05 -23.53 24.89
CA ALA A 320 1.89 -24.55 25.93
C ALA A 320 2.91 -24.39 27.08
N GLN A 321 4.18 -24.11 26.77
CA GLN A 321 5.22 -23.87 27.79
C GLN A 321 4.93 -22.64 28.66
N LEU A 322 4.26 -21.63 28.10
CA LEU A 322 3.87 -20.42 28.82
C LEU A 322 2.50 -20.53 29.50
N GLY A 323 1.81 -21.67 29.34
CA GLY A 323 0.51 -21.94 29.97
C GLY A 323 -0.68 -21.25 29.31
N PHE A 324 -0.54 -20.78 28.07
CA PHE A 324 -1.64 -20.13 27.35
C PHE A 324 -2.64 -21.13 26.77
N ASP A 325 -3.93 -20.86 26.95
CA ASP A 325 -5.01 -21.63 26.32
C ASP A 325 -5.45 -20.95 25.01
N GLN A 326 -5.36 -21.68 23.88
CA GLN A 326 -5.78 -21.14 22.59
C GLN A 326 -7.27 -20.77 22.55
N ALA A 327 -8.11 -21.37 23.41
CA ALA A 327 -9.53 -21.06 23.50
C ALA A 327 -9.80 -19.58 23.84
N ASP A 328 -8.92 -18.92 24.61
CA ASP A 328 -9.10 -17.51 25.00
C ASP A 328 -9.01 -16.55 23.80
N GLY A 329 -8.38 -16.99 22.71
CA GLY A 329 -8.21 -16.21 21.48
C GLY A 329 -9.27 -16.46 20.41
N GLU A 330 -10.18 -17.43 20.61
CA GLU A 330 -11.19 -17.78 19.60
C GLU A 330 -12.34 -16.76 19.51
N ALA A 331 -12.62 -16.06 20.62
CA ALA A 331 -13.62 -15.01 20.66
C ALA A 331 -13.17 -13.77 19.89
N LEU A 332 -13.72 -13.57 18.70
CA LEU A 332 -13.48 -12.37 17.91
C LEU A 332 -14.20 -11.16 18.52
N PRO A 333 -13.50 -10.04 18.75
CA PRO A 333 -14.17 -8.80 19.07
C PRO A 333 -15.02 -8.36 17.88
N GLU A 334 -16.11 -7.64 18.17
CA GLU A 334 -17.01 -7.10 17.16
C GLU A 334 -16.21 -6.34 16.10
N ALA A 335 -16.51 -6.59 14.83
CA ALA A 335 -15.80 -5.94 13.74
C ALA A 335 -16.00 -4.42 13.86
N PRO A 336 -14.94 -3.60 13.77
CA PRO A 336 -15.15 -2.17 13.64
C PRO A 336 -16.02 -1.92 12.40
N ALA A 337 -17.15 -1.21 12.58
CA ALA A 337 -18.11 -0.98 11.52
C ALA A 337 -17.40 -0.46 10.26
N VAL A 338 -17.54 -1.17 9.14
CA VAL A 338 -17.00 -0.70 7.87
C VAL A 338 -17.79 0.57 7.50
N PRO A 339 -17.13 1.73 7.35
CA PRO A 339 -17.86 2.94 7.00
C PRO A 339 -18.55 2.72 5.64
N PRO A 340 -19.82 3.16 5.46
CA PRO A 340 -20.50 3.06 4.19
C PRO A 340 -19.66 3.63 3.04
N ARG A 341 -19.82 3.10 1.81
CA ARG A 341 -19.05 3.55 0.64
C ARG A 341 -19.05 5.07 0.46
N GLU A 342 -20.16 5.73 0.79
CA GLU A 342 -20.28 7.19 0.73
C GLU A 342 -19.41 7.90 1.78
N ALA A 343 -19.29 7.34 2.99
CA ALA A 343 -18.37 7.85 4.02
C ALA A 343 -16.91 7.69 3.60
N LEU A 344 -16.54 6.55 3.00
CA LEU A 344 -15.19 6.33 2.46
C LEU A 344 -14.85 7.29 1.31
N LYS A 345 -15.80 7.53 0.38
CA LYS A 345 -15.63 8.51 -0.70
C LYS A 345 -15.47 9.93 -0.15
N THR A 346 -16.25 10.28 0.87
CA THR A 346 -16.20 11.61 1.49
C THR A 346 -14.88 11.83 2.22
N ALA A 347 -14.41 10.84 2.99
CA ALA A 347 -13.10 10.87 3.64
C ALA A 347 -11.95 10.96 2.61
N ALA A 348 -12.02 10.21 1.50
CA ALA A 348 -11.03 10.29 0.43
C ALA A 348 -11.01 11.67 -0.25
N LYS A 349 -12.17 12.27 -0.51
CA LYS A 349 -12.29 13.64 -1.04
C LYS A 349 -11.73 14.67 -0.06
N ALA A 350 -12.02 14.54 1.24
CA ALA A 350 -11.52 15.42 2.28
C ALA A 350 -9.98 15.36 2.38
N HIS A 351 -9.42 14.15 2.42
CA HIS A 351 -7.97 13.93 2.41
C HIS A 351 -7.29 14.53 1.16
N ALA A 352 -7.86 14.30 -0.03
CA ALA A 352 -7.34 14.88 -1.27
C ALA A 352 -7.43 16.42 -1.28
N LYS A 353 -8.47 17.00 -0.69
CA LYS A 353 -8.62 18.46 -0.55
C LYS A 353 -7.58 19.03 0.42
N GLN A 354 -7.35 18.36 1.54
CA GLN A 354 -6.37 18.78 2.55
C GLN A 354 -4.94 18.73 2.00
N TYR A 355 -4.58 17.62 1.34
CA TYR A 355 -3.29 17.47 0.65
C TYR A 355 -3.05 18.57 -0.42
N ARG A 356 -4.09 18.92 -1.20
CA ARG A 356 -4.01 20.03 -2.16
C ARG A 356 -3.82 21.39 -1.48
N LYS A 357 -4.46 21.61 -0.34
CA LYS A 357 -4.37 22.86 0.44
C LYS A 357 -2.97 23.04 1.02
N GLU A 358 -2.40 21.97 1.58
CA GLU A 358 -1.04 21.95 2.14
C GLU A 358 0.02 22.25 1.06
N ARG A 359 -0.07 21.60 -0.11
CA ARG A 359 0.83 21.89 -1.24
C ARG A 359 0.66 23.27 -1.87
N ARG A 360 -0.52 23.90 -1.70
CA ARG A 360 -0.73 25.29 -2.15
C ARG A 360 0.04 26.28 -1.28
N GLY A 361 0.16 26.03 0.03
CA GLY A 361 0.95 26.85 0.95
C GLY A 361 2.46 26.78 0.67
N GLU A 362 2.95 25.60 0.31
CA GLU A 362 4.35 25.36 -0.05
C GLU A 362 4.76 26.11 -1.34
N ARG A 363 3.83 26.23 -2.30
CA ARG A 363 4.04 27.00 -3.54
C ARG A 363 4.09 28.51 -3.28
N HIS A 364 3.28 29.03 -2.35
CA HIS A 364 3.30 30.45 -1.99
C HIS A 364 4.59 30.86 -1.27
N LYS A 365 5.10 30.04 -0.33
CA LYS A 365 6.38 30.30 0.35
C LYS A 365 7.58 30.39 -0.60
N ARG A 366 7.57 29.66 -1.73
CA ARG A 366 8.64 29.73 -2.74
C ARG A 366 8.60 31.01 -3.59
N THR A 367 7.50 31.76 -3.57
CA THR A 367 7.34 32.98 -4.39
C THR A 367 7.73 34.25 -3.64
N GLU A 368 7.77 34.22 -2.29
CA GLU A 368 8.17 35.37 -1.46
C GLU A 368 9.69 35.47 -1.22
N GLY A 369 10.45 34.41 -1.54
CA GLY A 369 11.90 34.36 -1.30
C GLY A 369 12.81 34.76 -2.46
N SER A 370 12.28 35.21 -3.61
CA SER A 370 13.13 35.63 -4.75
C SER A 370 12.68 36.94 -5.37
N ALA A 371 13.02 38.06 -4.74
CA ALA A 371 13.05 39.36 -5.42
C ALA A 371 14.46 39.58 -6.00
N PRO A 372 14.63 39.73 -7.32
CA PRO A 372 15.94 40.04 -7.91
C PRO A 372 16.26 41.54 -7.75
N THR A 373 17.43 41.84 -7.21
CA THR A 373 18.04 43.17 -7.18
C THR A 373 18.36 43.63 -8.62
N ARG A 374 17.69 44.70 -9.08
CA ARG A 374 18.00 45.37 -10.36
C ARG A 374 19.00 46.51 -10.14
N LYS A 375 20.15 46.45 -10.83
CA LYS A 375 21.12 47.54 -10.98
C LYS A 375 20.56 48.67 -11.87
N PRO A 376 20.95 49.94 -11.65
CA PRO A 376 20.46 51.08 -12.42
C PRO A 376 21.26 51.24 -13.73
N THR A 377 20.56 51.56 -14.82
CA THR A 377 21.14 52.07 -16.08
C THR A 377 20.44 53.36 -16.47
N GLY A 378 21.23 54.33 -16.91
CA GLY A 378 20.86 55.74 -16.98
C GLY A 378 20.36 56.25 -18.34
N GLN A 379 19.95 57.52 -18.24
CA GLN A 379 19.81 58.58 -19.24
C GLN A 379 18.69 58.53 -20.31
N ARG A 380 17.96 59.66 -20.33
CA ARG A 380 16.87 60.10 -21.21
C ARG A 380 17.41 60.80 -22.47
N ALA A 381 16.69 60.65 -23.57
CA ALA A 381 16.25 61.69 -24.52
C ALA A 381 15.29 60.98 -25.51
N GLY A 382 14.10 61.45 -25.92
CA GLY A 382 13.49 62.77 -25.99
C GLY A 382 13.00 62.97 -27.44
N LYS A 383 11.70 62.90 -27.71
CA LYS A 383 11.02 63.57 -28.85
C LYS A 383 9.49 63.54 -28.69
N SER A 384 8.89 64.66 -29.08
CA SER A 384 7.56 65.19 -28.76
C SER A 384 6.62 65.22 -29.98
N VAL A 385 5.44 65.86 -29.81
CA VAL A 385 4.45 66.38 -30.81
C VAL A 385 3.25 65.43 -31.08
N ALA A 386 1.96 65.80 -31.06
CA ALA A 386 1.19 67.00 -30.68
C ALA A 386 -0.31 66.61 -30.45
N LYS A 387 -1.05 67.51 -29.78
CA LYS A 387 -2.51 67.48 -29.55
C LYS A 387 -3.20 68.53 -30.44
N GLY A 388 -4.39 68.23 -30.96
CA GLY A 388 -5.31 69.15 -31.63
C GLY A 388 -6.77 68.87 -31.22
N VAL A 389 -7.56 69.94 -31.14
CA VAL A 389 -8.82 70.12 -30.38
C VAL A 389 -10.05 70.12 -31.31
N THR A 390 -11.25 69.82 -30.76
CA THR A 390 -12.62 70.41 -30.99
C THR A 390 -13.67 69.38 -30.51
N GLY A 391 -14.84 69.65 -29.93
CA GLY A 391 -15.64 70.82 -29.55
C GLY A 391 -17.02 70.29 -29.04
N LYS A 392 -17.63 70.98 -28.05
CA LYS A 392 -18.89 70.74 -27.27
C LYS A 392 -20.21 70.80 -28.12
N PRO A 393 -21.48 70.82 -27.59
CA PRO A 393 -22.06 70.94 -26.20
C PRO A 393 -23.26 69.96 -25.95
N ALA A 394 -24.20 70.06 -25.00
CA ALA A 394 -24.38 70.44 -23.58
C ALA A 394 -25.92 70.41 -23.29
N ALA A 395 -26.37 69.94 -22.11
CA ALA A 395 -27.62 70.28 -21.37
C ALA A 395 -27.90 69.14 -20.36
N GLY A 396 -28.38 69.27 -19.13
CA GLY A 396 -28.83 70.38 -18.28
C GLY A 396 -29.42 69.75 -16.99
N LYS A 397 -28.80 70.10 -15.84
CA LYS A 397 -29.20 70.15 -14.40
C LYS A 397 -30.70 70.08 -13.98
N PRO A 398 -31.09 70.17 -12.66
CA PRO A 398 -30.37 69.99 -11.36
C PRO A 398 -31.19 69.40 -10.15
N GLY A 399 -30.48 69.19 -9.01
CA GLY A 399 -30.93 69.59 -7.65
C GLY A 399 -31.53 68.48 -6.77
N LEU A 400 -31.46 68.49 -5.43
CA LEU A 400 -30.85 69.36 -4.40
C LEU A 400 -31.14 68.68 -3.04
N GLY A 401 -30.28 68.86 -2.02
CA GLY A 401 -30.67 68.60 -0.61
C GLY A 401 -29.55 68.08 0.30
N LYS A 402 -29.00 68.96 1.15
CA LYS A 402 -28.02 68.71 2.23
C LYS A 402 -28.57 69.27 3.55
N ALA A 403 -27.93 68.84 4.65
CA ALA A 403 -27.92 69.36 6.04
C ALA A 403 -29.02 68.77 6.95
N GLY A 404 -28.79 68.44 8.23
CA GLY A 404 -27.69 68.63 9.20
C GLY A 404 -28.26 68.54 10.63
N ILE A 405 -27.43 68.67 11.68
CA ILE A 405 -27.71 68.64 13.15
C ILE A 405 -27.46 67.24 13.77
N GLY A 406 -26.74 67.03 14.89
CA GLY A 406 -26.08 67.88 15.88
C GLY A 406 -25.50 66.99 17.02
N LYS A 407 -24.45 67.46 17.72
CA LYS A 407 -23.69 66.77 18.79
C LYS A 407 -24.43 66.73 20.15
N THR A 408 -24.11 65.73 20.97
CA THR A 408 -23.81 65.71 22.44
C THR A 408 -23.80 64.21 22.86
N GLY A 409 -23.02 63.62 23.77
CA GLY A 409 -22.18 64.04 24.89
C GLY A 409 -22.47 63.03 26.03
N GLY A 410 -21.50 62.21 26.50
CA GLY A 410 -21.71 61.34 27.67
C GLY A 410 -20.66 60.23 27.87
N ARG A 411 -19.79 60.41 28.88
CA ARG A 411 -18.82 59.45 29.44
C ARG A 411 -19.50 58.48 30.42
N THR A 412 -18.94 57.27 30.58
CA THR A 412 -18.62 56.49 31.82
C THR A 412 -18.59 54.98 31.50
N ALA A 413 -17.44 54.30 31.57
CA ALA A 413 -16.80 53.63 32.73
C ALA A 413 -17.10 52.12 32.79
N ALA A 414 -16.04 51.31 32.83
CA ALA A 414 -16.03 49.84 33.02
C ALA A 414 -16.29 49.45 34.49
N PRO A 415 -16.66 48.19 34.77
CA PRO A 415 -15.69 47.17 35.27
C PRO A 415 -16.03 45.76 34.72
N GLY A 416 -15.29 44.66 34.86
CA GLY A 416 -14.14 44.22 35.66
C GLY A 416 -14.21 42.67 35.69
N LYS A 417 -13.08 41.98 35.47
CA LYS A 417 -12.93 40.51 35.54
C LYS A 417 -13.21 39.96 36.95
N PRO A 418 -13.67 38.70 37.09
CA PRO A 418 -13.37 37.89 38.27
C PRO A 418 -12.31 36.82 37.98
N ALA A 419 -11.46 36.61 38.98
CA ALA A 419 -10.32 35.70 39.03
C ALA A 419 -10.70 34.28 39.52
N ALA A 420 -9.81 33.33 39.25
CA ALA A 420 -9.87 31.91 39.65
C ALA A 420 -9.59 31.69 41.15
N PRO A 421 -10.06 30.58 41.76
CA PRO A 421 -9.58 30.12 43.05
C PRO A 421 -8.49 29.03 42.95
N LYS A 422 -7.45 29.18 43.78
CA LYS A 422 -6.37 28.22 44.06
C LYS A 422 -6.84 27.17 45.08
N ALA A 423 -6.30 25.95 44.99
CA ALA A 423 -6.37 24.92 46.03
C ALA A 423 -4.98 24.71 46.71
N PRO A 424 -4.92 24.24 47.97
CA PRO A 424 -3.82 24.48 48.92
C PRO A 424 -2.77 23.34 48.99
N PRO A 425 -1.63 23.54 49.70
CA PRO A 425 -0.50 22.62 49.69
C PRO A 425 -0.60 21.46 50.71
N ARG A 426 0.22 20.44 50.43
CA ARG A 426 0.42 19.16 51.14
C ARG A 426 0.69 19.28 52.65
N LYS A 427 0.37 18.20 53.39
CA LYS A 427 1.03 17.85 54.66
C LYS A 427 1.50 16.39 54.65
N ARG A 428 2.79 16.27 55.02
CA ARG A 428 3.61 15.17 55.57
C ARG A 428 3.49 13.76 55.02
#